data_AF-A0A6A8LSU2-F1
#
_entry.id   AF-A0A6A8LSU2-F1
#
_cell.length_a   1.000
_cell.length_b   1.000
_cell.length_c   1.000
_cell.angle_alpha   90.00
_cell.angle_beta   90.00
_cell.angle_gamma   90.00
#
_symmetry.space_group_name_H-M   'P 1'
#
loop_
_entity.id
_entity.type
_entity.pdbx_description
1 polymer ?
#
loop_
_entity_poly.entity_id
_entity_poly.type
_entity_poly.pdbx_seq_one_letter_code
_entity_poly.pdbx_strand_id
1 'polypeptide(L)'
;VKSWSFLFLVLSPFIFIGLSATISYFGAKMTPDDQIAIVSTDKTIQSQLKHHDTFTWKYKSVDDAKKAMKDDKIVGYVYIK
;
A
#
# COMPACT_ATOMS: atom_id res chain seq x y z
N VAL A 1 -28.76 -26.11 27.26
CA VAL A 1 -27.94 -25.78 26.07
C VAL A 1 -28.84 -25.37 24.90
N LYS A 2 -29.20 -24.07 24.73
CA LYS A 2 -29.95 -23.56 23.56
C LYS A 2 -30.23 -22.04 23.70
N SER A 3 -29.29 -21.18 23.31
CA SER A 3 -29.51 -19.73 23.19
C SER A 3 -28.43 -19.12 22.29
N TRP A 4 -27.19 -19.55 22.52
CA TRP A 4 -26.02 -19.14 21.72
C TRP A 4 -26.15 -19.44 20.23
N SER A 5 -26.61 -20.64 19.85
CA SER A 5 -26.78 -21.00 18.43
C SER A 5 -27.81 -20.12 17.71
N PHE A 6 -28.88 -19.69 18.40
CA PHE A 6 -29.90 -18.79 17.84
C PHE A 6 -29.36 -17.36 17.71
N LEU A 7 -28.63 -16.89 18.72
CA LEU A 7 -27.95 -15.59 18.65
C LEU A 7 -26.97 -15.56 17.48
N PHE A 8 -26.11 -16.57 17.31
CA PHE A 8 -25.19 -16.65 16.19
C PHE A 8 -25.91 -16.76 14.84
N LEU A 9 -27.03 -17.47 14.75
CA LEU A 9 -27.80 -17.54 13.50
C LEU A 9 -28.31 -16.17 13.08
N VAL A 10 -28.80 -15.37 14.02
CA VAL A 10 -29.34 -14.02 13.77
C VAL A 10 -28.22 -13.00 13.55
N LEU A 11 -27.13 -13.06 14.32
CA LEU A 11 -26.02 -12.10 14.25
C LEU A 11 -24.99 -12.44 13.17
N SER A 12 -24.92 -13.69 12.70
CA SER A 12 -23.88 -14.12 11.74
C SER A 12 -23.80 -13.26 10.49
N PRO A 13 -24.91 -12.84 9.83
CA PRO A 13 -24.80 -12.02 8.62
C PRO A 13 -24.06 -10.70 8.91
N PHE A 14 -24.32 -10.08 10.07
CA PHE A 14 -23.67 -8.83 10.48
C PHE A 14 -22.21 -9.03 10.89
N ILE A 15 -21.91 -10.12 11.60
CA ILE A 15 -20.54 -10.50 11.96
C ILE A 15 -19.72 -10.75 10.69
N PHE A 16 -20.26 -11.51 9.73
CA PHE A 16 -19.58 -11.79 8.46
C PHE A 16 -19.36 -10.52 7.63
N ILE A 17 -20.32 -9.60 7.57
CA ILE A 17 -20.14 -8.31 6.89
C ILE A 17 -19.04 -7.48 7.58
N GLY A 18 -19.08 -7.40 8.92
CA GLY A 18 -18.07 -6.67 9.69
C GLY A 18 -16.66 -7.23 9.52
N LEU A 19 -16.51 -8.55 9.59
CA LEU A 19 -15.23 -9.23 9.36
C LEU A 19 -14.76 -9.08 7.90
N SER A 20 -15.66 -9.18 6.92
CA SER A 20 -15.30 -9.02 5.51
C SER A 20 -14.82 -7.60 5.20
N ALA A 21 -15.46 -6.58 5.79
CA ALA A 21 -15.07 -5.19 5.63
C ALA A 21 -13.70 -4.89 6.24
N THR A 22 -13.40 -5.44 7.43
CA THR A 22 -12.09 -5.24 8.07
C THR A 22 -10.99 -5.96 7.28
N ILE A 23 -11.20 -7.22 6.86
CA ILE A 23 -10.24 -7.95 6.03
C ILE A 23 -9.97 -7.20 4.72
N SER A 24 -11.00 -6.65 4.07
CA SER A 24 -10.85 -5.88 2.84
C SER A 24 -10.05 -4.58 3.06
N TYR A 25 -10.28 -3.88 4.17
CA TYR A 25 -9.58 -2.64 4.51
C TYR A 25 -8.09 -2.88 4.79
N PHE A 26 -7.76 -3.93 5.54
CA PHE A 26 -6.36 -4.28 5.83
C PHE A 26 -5.67 -4.91 4.60
N GLY A 27 -6.37 -5.73 3.82
CA GLY A 27 -5.86 -6.30 2.58
C GLY A 27 -5.50 -5.23 1.54
N ALA A 28 -6.33 -4.20 1.39
CA ALA A 28 -6.05 -3.07 0.49
C ALA A 28 -4.82 -2.24 0.91
N LYS A 29 -4.51 -2.19 2.21
CA LYS A 29 -3.30 -1.52 2.73
C LYS A 29 -2.03 -2.37 2.65
N MET A 30 -2.19 -3.70 2.57
CA MET A 30 -1.07 -4.65 2.49
C MET A 30 -0.63 -4.95 1.06
N THR A 31 -1.31 -4.41 0.05
CA THR A 31 -0.80 -4.48 -1.33
C THR A 31 0.33 -3.46 -1.44
N PRO A 32 1.59 -3.89 -1.64
CA PRO A 32 2.67 -2.97 -1.90
C PRO A 32 2.31 -2.17 -3.14
N ASP A 33 2.50 -0.86 -3.09
CA ASP A 33 2.42 -0.05 -4.29
C ASP A 33 3.60 -0.52 -5.17
N ASP A 34 3.34 -1.14 -6.33
CA ASP A 34 4.34 -1.60 -7.31
C ASP A 34 5.14 -0.43 -7.94
N GLN A 35 5.13 0.73 -7.27
CA GLN A 35 5.82 1.93 -7.66
C GLN A 35 7.29 1.86 -7.28
N ILE A 36 8.13 2.36 -8.19
CA ILE A 36 9.57 2.52 -7.99
C ILE A 36 9.84 4.00 -7.66
N ALA A 37 10.52 4.28 -6.56
CA ALA A 37 10.89 5.65 -6.22
C ALA A 37 12.08 6.11 -7.05
N ILE A 38 11.98 7.29 -7.68
CA ILE A 38 13.14 7.89 -8.36
C ILE A 38 13.69 9.02 -7.49
N VAL A 39 14.96 8.88 -7.10
CA VAL A 39 15.74 9.90 -6.39
C VAL A 39 16.77 10.45 -7.37
N SER A 40 16.47 11.61 -7.96
CA SER A 40 17.35 12.28 -8.93
C SER A 40 17.44 13.77 -8.67
N THR A 41 18.65 14.32 -8.77
CA THR A 41 18.93 15.76 -8.73
C THR A 41 18.71 16.46 -10.07
N ASP A 42 18.60 15.71 -11.17
CA ASP A 42 18.43 16.24 -12.52
C ASP A 42 16.95 16.43 -12.88
N LYS A 43 16.53 17.68 -13.08
CA LYS A 43 15.16 18.05 -13.43
C LYS A 43 14.71 17.55 -14.81
N THR A 44 15.65 17.28 -15.71
CA THR A 44 15.38 16.77 -17.06
C THR A 44 14.92 15.32 -17.00
N ILE A 45 15.61 14.52 -16.19
CA ILE A 45 15.24 13.12 -15.95
C ILE A 45 13.90 13.03 -15.21
N GLN A 46 13.64 13.97 -14.30
CA GLN A 46 12.34 14.08 -13.65
C GLN A 46 11.19 14.32 -14.64
N SER A 47 11.37 15.13 -15.67
CA SER A 47 10.29 15.40 -16.62
C SER A 47 10.01 14.20 -17.53
N GLN A 48 11.05 13.48 -17.95
CA GLN A 48 10.90 12.33 -18.85
C GLN A 48 10.24 11.12 -18.18
N LEU A 49 10.56 10.89 -16.90
CA LEU A 49 10.06 9.73 -16.15
C LEU A 49 8.74 10.00 -15.40
N LYS A 50 8.26 11.25 -15.37
CA LYS A 50 6.95 11.62 -14.80
C LYS A 50 5.74 11.07 -15.56
N HIS A 51 5.92 10.65 -16.81
CA HIS A 51 4.84 10.15 -17.66
C HIS A 51 4.54 8.66 -17.46
N HIS A 52 5.25 7.98 -16.57
CA HIS A 52 5.05 6.57 -16.27
C HIS A 52 4.47 6.41 -14.86
N ASP A 53 3.27 5.81 -14.79
CA ASP A 53 2.54 5.57 -13.53
C ASP A 53 3.28 4.63 -12.56
N THR A 54 4.27 3.90 -13.05
CA THR A 54 5.13 3.01 -12.26
C THR A 54 6.14 3.78 -11.39
N PHE A 55 6.39 5.07 -11.65
CA PHE A 55 7.40 5.82 -10.90
C PHE A 55 6.81 6.82 -9.92
N THR A 56 7.35 6.83 -8.71
CA THR A 56 6.94 7.76 -7.64
C THR A 56 8.04 8.74 -7.30
N TRP A 57 7.67 10.03 -7.21
CA TRP A 57 8.57 11.14 -6.87
C TRP A 57 8.35 11.66 -5.44
N LYS A 58 7.57 10.92 -4.64
CA LYS A 58 7.22 11.30 -3.27
C LYS A 58 8.44 11.36 -2.35
N TYR A 59 9.50 10.63 -2.66
CA TYR A 59 10.70 10.50 -1.85
C TYR A 59 11.88 11.24 -2.49
N LYS A 60 12.39 12.27 -1.81
CA LYS A 60 13.43 13.17 -2.36
C LYS A 60 14.85 12.79 -1.95
N SER A 61 14.99 11.85 -1.02
CA SER A 61 16.28 11.38 -0.52
C SER A 61 16.37 9.85 -0.61
N VAL A 62 17.60 9.35 -0.68
CA VAL A 62 17.88 7.91 -0.66
C VAL A 62 17.43 7.30 0.67
N ASP A 63 17.59 8.02 1.79
CA ASP A 63 17.14 7.57 3.10
C ASP A 63 15.61 7.43 3.19
N ASP A 64 14.87 8.40 2.65
CA ASP A 64 13.40 8.34 2.60
C ASP A 64 12.91 7.19 1.71
N ALA A 65 13.55 7.00 0.55
CA ALA A 65 13.23 5.91 -0.36
C ALA A 65 13.58 4.55 0.27
N LYS A 66 14.72 4.43 0.95
CA LYS A 66 15.12 3.21 1.67
C LYS A 66 14.17 2.88 2.82
N LYS A 67 13.67 3.89 3.52
CA LYS A 67 12.64 3.72 4.56
C LYS A 67 11.32 3.27 3.96
N ALA A 68 10.90 3.89 2.85
CA ALA A 68 9.68 3.51 2.14
C ALA A 68 9.74 2.07 1.61
N MET A 69 10.90 1.64 1.10
CA MET A 69 11.13 0.26 0.65
C MET A 69 11.05 -0.74 1.82
N LYS A 70 11.56 -0.39 3.00
CA LYS A 70 11.44 -1.22 4.21
C LYS A 70 10.02 -1.29 4.77
N ASP A 71 9.23 -0.23 4.57
CA ASP A 71 7.82 -0.16 4.96
C ASP A 71 6.90 -0.80 3.89
N ASP A 72 7.44 -1.50 2.89
CA ASP A 72 6.73 -2.08 1.73
C ASP A 72 5.84 -1.08 0.95
N LYS A 73 6.17 0.22 1.02
CA LYS A 73 5.44 1.29 0.32
C LYS A 73 5.85 1.43 -1.15
N ILE A 74 7.03 0.91 -1.50
CA ILE A 74 7.59 0.88 -2.85
C ILE A 74 8.37 -0.42 -3.02
N VAL A 75 8.42 -0.95 -4.25
CA VAL A 75 9.16 -2.19 -4.55
C VAL A 75 10.67 -1.97 -4.74
N GLY A 76 11.09 -0.72 -4.94
CA GLY A 76 12.50 -0.37 -5.10
C GLY A 76 12.71 1.11 -5.37
N TYR A 77 13.98 1.52 -5.43
CA TYR A 77 14.34 2.89 -5.77
C TYR A 77 15.52 2.94 -6.75
N VAL A 78 15.51 3.95 -7.61
CA VAL A 78 16.61 4.26 -8.53
C VAL A 78 17.22 5.59 -8.11
N TYR A 79 18.51 5.57 -7.80
CA TYR A 79 19.29 6.77 -7.53
C TYR A 79 20.07 7.15 -8.78
N ILE A 80 19.84 8.37 -9.26
CA ILE A 80 20.51 8.91 -10.46
C ILE A 80 21.29 10.15 -10.02
N LYS A 81 22.59 10.13 -10.29
CA LYS A 81 23.54 11.20 -9.95
C LYS A 81 23.94 11.98 -11.19
#